data_AF-A0A7U3YK40-F1
#
_entry.id   AF-A0A7U3YK40-F1
#
_cell.length_a   1.000
_cell.length_b   1.000
_cell.length_c   1.000
_cell.angle_alpha   90.00
_cell.angle_beta   90.00
_cell.angle_gamma   90.00
#
_symmetry.space_group_name_H-M   'P 1'
#
loop_
_entity.id
_entity.type
_entity.pdbx_description
1 polymer ?
#
loop_
_entity_poly.entity_id
_entity_poly.type
_entity_poly.pdbx_seq_one_letter_code
_entity_poly.pdbx_strand_id
1 'polypeptide(L)'
;MILRLAFRDIVHDRLLSACLVLAIASIIAPLLILFGLQFGTIETLRNRLVEDPKNREIRPLTTQSFSREWFAHLRATSPEVAFVVPMTRQIAASIIATSANGERREPLSLLATAPGDPLLVENGVAVPETGSCVLTESAARALEVSVGGQLIFSTQRIVQGRYEQGGFAIRVAGILEERATGLRVAYVPLEVIEAVEDYKDGRAVPAYGWQGELPTAYPVFDGAMVLTPEPLSKLEEVLLINNTGFAQVKALGTEEAARVLGHASRPHWSLYTLTVKQRSATEANLQAVSNKLRGKGAIVVPWIEPLEVVLHGTESTSPVSVRLQVRGDENWAVTGVPAKGTEASARGGEPRTLIVSQDIPLADGPATLVVRTLDRELRLPVLLRKGGGAPAVAEASAVFAGQLNLLRWRNVHYDAQADALLLSRQGYAGFRLYATTIDAVATVQRRLENEGIAVHTERERIGEVRRLDQYTTLIFWLIASVGVVGGISALTASLYASVERKKKELNVLRLLGLLKRELLLFPIAQGLMLSSGALLLAAALFAVVARLINHLFREHLQAAESLCALSPVHFLLLTAGVWGLSVLAATVAALRATRLDPAEALRDE
;
A
#
# COMPACT_ATOMS: atom_id res chain seq x y z
N MET A 1 65.76 -13.32 20.82
CA MET A 1 66.62 -14.40 20.28
C MET A 1 65.83 -15.47 19.53
N ILE A 2 64.81 -16.08 20.16
CA ILE A 2 64.01 -17.20 19.62
C ILE A 2 63.34 -16.87 18.28
N LEU A 3 62.75 -15.68 18.11
CA LEU A 3 62.13 -15.28 16.85
C LEU A 3 63.13 -15.30 15.67
N ARG A 4 64.37 -14.85 15.92
CA ARG A 4 65.44 -14.84 14.91
C ARG A 4 65.95 -16.25 14.61
N LEU A 5 65.95 -17.13 15.61
CA LEU A 5 66.29 -18.54 15.45
C LEU A 5 65.21 -19.27 14.62
N ALA A 6 63.94 -19.11 14.99
CA ALA A 6 62.79 -19.65 14.27
C ALA A 6 62.74 -19.21 12.80
N PHE A 7 62.98 -17.91 12.56
CA PHE A 7 63.06 -17.38 11.20
C PHE A 7 64.23 -17.99 10.41
N ARG A 8 65.43 -18.04 11.02
CA ARG A 8 66.60 -18.66 10.36
C ARG A 8 66.37 -20.14 10.07
N ASP A 9 65.66 -20.84 10.94
CA ASP A 9 65.34 -22.26 10.76
C ASP A 9 64.36 -22.49 9.60
N ILE A 10 63.30 -21.67 9.50
CA ILE A 10 62.38 -21.67 8.34
C ILE A 10 63.14 -21.39 7.04
N VAL A 11 64.09 -20.45 7.10
CA VAL A 11 64.91 -20.05 5.96
C VAL A 11 66.00 -21.09 5.64
N HIS A 12 66.37 -21.96 6.56
CA HIS A 12 67.29 -23.08 6.30
C HIS A 12 66.54 -24.22 5.60
N ASP A 13 65.34 -24.56 6.09
CA ASP A 13 64.48 -25.60 5.53
C ASP A 13 63.42 -25.03 4.57
N ARG A 14 63.88 -24.31 3.55
CA ARG A 14 63.01 -23.52 2.65
C ARG A 14 62.01 -24.37 1.89
N LEU A 15 62.40 -25.57 1.46
CA LEU A 15 61.57 -26.44 0.63
C LEU A 15 60.38 -26.98 1.42
N LEU A 16 60.62 -27.52 2.62
CA LEU A 16 59.56 -27.99 3.52
C LEU A 16 58.68 -26.84 4.01
N SER A 17 59.29 -25.69 4.33
CA SER A 17 58.55 -24.49 4.75
C SER A 17 57.65 -23.96 3.64
N ALA A 18 58.15 -23.86 2.40
CA ALA A 18 57.36 -23.45 1.25
C ALA A 18 56.22 -24.44 0.93
N CYS A 19 56.50 -25.75 1.00
CA CYS A 19 55.49 -26.79 0.82
C CYS A 19 54.36 -26.67 1.85
N LEU A 20 54.69 -26.42 3.12
CA LEU A 20 53.69 -26.24 4.17
C LEU A 20 52.88 -24.94 3.97
N VAL A 21 53.55 -23.84 3.65
CA VAL A 21 52.90 -22.56 3.34
C VAL A 21 51.93 -22.72 2.17
N LEU A 22 52.33 -23.42 1.10
CA LEU A 22 51.47 -23.73 -0.04
C LEU A 22 50.30 -24.64 0.34
N ALA A 23 50.53 -25.68 1.15
CA ALA A 23 49.48 -26.59 1.59
C ALA A 23 48.40 -25.86 2.42
N ILE A 24 48.82 -25.01 3.36
CA ILE A 24 47.90 -24.22 4.19
C ILE A 24 47.21 -23.15 3.34
N ALA A 25 47.95 -22.46 2.46
CA ALA A 25 47.36 -21.47 1.56
C ALA A 25 46.34 -22.09 0.60
N SER A 26 46.56 -23.33 0.14
CA SER A 26 45.63 -24.09 -0.71
C SER A 26 44.30 -24.40 0.00
N ILE A 27 44.28 -24.45 1.34
CA ILE A 27 43.07 -24.60 2.14
C ILE A 27 42.40 -23.24 2.40
N ILE A 28 43.20 -22.23 2.80
CA ILE A 28 42.68 -20.91 3.18
C ILE A 28 42.15 -20.14 1.97
N ALA A 29 42.83 -20.18 0.82
CA ALA A 29 42.47 -19.36 -0.33
C ALA A 29 41.08 -19.71 -0.92
N PRO A 30 40.72 -20.99 -1.16
CA PRO A 30 39.38 -21.33 -1.62
C PRO A 30 38.29 -20.97 -0.61
N LEU A 31 38.56 -21.11 0.70
CA LEU A 31 37.62 -20.68 1.74
C LEU A 31 37.41 -19.15 1.73
N LEU A 32 38.47 -18.37 1.56
CA LEU A 32 38.38 -16.92 1.41
C LEU A 32 37.60 -16.54 0.15
N ILE A 33 37.82 -17.22 -0.97
CA ILE A 33 37.09 -16.98 -2.23
C ILE A 33 35.60 -17.30 -2.05
N LEU A 34 35.27 -18.47 -1.49
CA LEU A 34 33.89 -18.87 -1.24
C LEU A 34 33.19 -17.89 -0.30
N PHE A 35 33.85 -17.50 0.78
CA PHE A 35 33.32 -16.54 1.74
C PHE A 35 33.14 -15.15 1.13
N GLY A 36 34.13 -14.65 0.38
CA GLY A 36 34.05 -13.36 -0.29
C GLY A 36 32.93 -13.32 -1.33
N LEU A 37 32.69 -14.43 -2.04
CA LEU A 37 31.62 -14.55 -3.01
C LEU A 37 30.25 -14.69 -2.33
N GLN A 38 30.15 -15.49 -1.27
CA GLN A 38 28.93 -15.63 -0.48
C GLN A 38 28.51 -14.28 0.09
N PHE A 39 29.37 -13.62 0.88
CA PHE A 39 29.06 -12.35 1.50
C PHE A 39 28.87 -11.24 0.47
N GLY A 40 29.71 -11.16 -0.57
CA GLY A 40 29.55 -10.17 -1.63
C GLY A 40 28.22 -10.34 -2.39
N THR A 41 27.85 -11.57 -2.74
CA THR A 41 26.59 -11.84 -3.46
C THR A 41 25.37 -11.61 -2.57
N ILE A 42 25.40 -12.06 -1.30
CA ILE A 42 24.30 -11.83 -0.36
C ILE A 42 24.16 -10.34 -0.04
N GLU A 43 25.25 -9.63 0.18
CA GLU A 43 25.23 -8.18 0.41
C GLU A 43 24.64 -7.45 -0.80
N THR A 44 25.07 -7.83 -2.00
CA THR A 44 24.53 -7.28 -3.26
C THR A 44 23.04 -7.57 -3.41
N LEU A 45 22.61 -8.83 -3.21
CA LEU A 45 21.19 -9.19 -3.25
C LEU A 45 20.41 -8.47 -2.17
N ARG A 46 20.92 -8.43 -0.93
CA ARG A 46 20.28 -7.74 0.19
C ARG A 46 20.13 -6.26 -0.10
N ASN A 47 21.18 -5.59 -0.55
CA ASN A 47 21.13 -4.17 -0.88
C ASN A 47 20.15 -3.92 -2.02
N ARG A 48 20.19 -4.73 -3.09
CA ARG A 48 19.16 -4.65 -4.15
C ARG A 48 17.74 -4.87 -3.64
N LEU A 49 17.54 -5.77 -2.69
CA LEU A 49 16.22 -6.02 -2.11
C LEU A 49 15.76 -4.90 -1.17
N VAL A 50 16.68 -4.31 -0.39
CA VAL A 50 16.40 -3.22 0.57
C VAL A 50 16.22 -1.89 -0.15
N GLU A 51 17.05 -1.61 -1.14
CA GLU A 51 17.05 -0.37 -1.91
C GLU A 51 15.90 -0.30 -2.91
N ASP A 52 15.34 -1.43 -3.35
CA ASP A 52 14.19 -1.40 -4.25
C ASP A 52 12.90 -1.08 -3.47
N PRO A 53 12.29 0.11 -3.69
CA PRO A 53 11.08 0.52 -2.97
C PRO A 53 9.93 -0.46 -3.18
N LYS A 54 9.89 -1.19 -4.31
CA LYS A 54 8.80 -2.13 -4.61
C LYS A 54 8.71 -3.28 -3.62
N ASN A 55 9.82 -3.70 -3.04
CA ASN A 55 9.82 -4.77 -2.03
C ASN A 55 9.19 -4.31 -0.71
N ARG A 56 9.05 -3.00 -0.51
CA ARG A 56 8.34 -2.39 0.62
C ARG A 56 6.89 -2.03 0.27
N GLU A 57 6.45 -2.30 -0.95
CA GLU A 57 5.11 -1.97 -1.43
C GLU A 57 4.06 -2.98 -0.96
N ILE A 58 2.92 -2.46 -0.51
CA ILE A 58 1.75 -3.21 -0.08
C ILE A 58 0.53 -2.66 -0.81
N ARG A 59 -0.25 -3.55 -1.41
CA ARG A 59 -1.50 -3.22 -2.14
C ARG A 59 -2.63 -4.15 -1.71
N PRO A 60 -3.90 -3.73 -1.71
CA PRO A 60 -5.00 -4.64 -1.41
C PRO A 60 -5.21 -5.67 -2.54
N LEU A 61 -5.50 -6.92 -2.17
CA LEU A 61 -5.85 -8.01 -3.09
C LEU A 61 -7.29 -7.88 -3.61
N THR A 62 -8.17 -7.36 -2.77
CA THR A 62 -9.60 -7.20 -3.07
C THR A 62 -9.96 -5.73 -3.10
N THR A 63 -10.85 -5.37 -4.03
CA THR A 63 -11.43 -4.03 -4.05
C THR A 63 -12.37 -3.86 -2.86
N GLN A 64 -12.11 -2.86 -2.03
CA GLN A 64 -12.95 -2.45 -0.91
C GLN A 64 -13.13 -0.92 -0.96
N SER A 65 -14.05 -0.37 -0.17
CA SER A 65 -14.25 1.08 -0.06
C SER A 65 -13.47 1.63 1.14
N PHE A 66 -12.42 2.41 0.85
CA PHE A 66 -11.60 3.07 1.86
C PHE A 66 -11.93 4.56 1.95
N SER A 67 -12.32 5.05 3.13
CA SER A 67 -12.64 6.47 3.34
C SER A 67 -11.37 7.34 3.46
N ARG A 68 -11.47 8.65 3.21
CA ARG A 68 -10.36 9.60 3.45
C ARG A 68 -9.91 9.59 4.91
N GLU A 69 -10.85 9.42 5.84
CA GLU A 69 -10.57 9.33 7.28
C GLU A 69 -9.77 8.07 7.64
N TRP A 70 -10.05 6.94 6.99
CA TRP A 70 -9.27 5.72 7.19
C TRP A 70 -7.80 5.94 6.82
N PHE A 71 -7.51 6.61 5.70
CA PHE A 71 -6.15 6.97 5.31
C PHE A 71 -5.47 7.92 6.30
N ALA A 72 -6.21 8.90 6.82
CA ALA A 72 -5.69 9.84 7.81
C ALA A 72 -5.34 9.11 9.13
N HIS A 73 -6.23 8.22 9.59
CA HIS A 73 -6.00 7.41 10.77
C HIS A 73 -4.82 6.45 10.59
N LEU A 74 -4.70 5.79 9.43
CA LEU A 74 -3.60 4.89 9.15
C LEU A 74 -2.24 5.60 9.22
N ARG A 75 -2.14 6.82 8.65
CA ARG A 75 -0.93 7.65 8.72
C ARG A 75 -0.60 8.10 10.15
N ALA A 76 -1.62 8.42 10.95
CA ALA A 76 -1.42 8.88 12.33
C ALA A 76 -0.99 7.74 13.28
N THR A 77 -1.53 6.54 13.10
CA THR A 77 -1.42 5.44 14.08
C THR A 77 -0.39 4.37 13.69
N SER A 78 0.29 4.52 12.53
CA SER A 78 1.19 3.48 11.99
C SER A 78 2.58 4.04 11.68
N PRO A 79 3.52 4.02 12.64
CA PRO A 79 4.89 4.50 12.40
C PRO A 79 5.67 3.64 11.40
N GLU A 80 5.20 2.42 11.16
CA GLU A 80 5.78 1.45 10.22
C GLU A 80 5.45 1.77 8.75
N VAL A 81 4.52 2.70 8.51
CA VAL A 81 4.08 3.11 7.17
C VAL A 81 4.84 4.39 6.78
N ALA A 82 5.68 4.31 5.75
CA ALA A 82 6.40 5.47 5.23
C ALA A 82 5.53 6.34 4.34
N PHE A 83 4.66 5.71 3.56
CA PHE A 83 3.84 6.40 2.56
C PHE A 83 2.56 5.64 2.29
N VAL A 84 1.47 6.36 2.04
CA VAL A 84 0.22 5.78 1.55
C VAL A 84 -0.52 6.76 0.65
N VAL A 85 -0.94 6.28 -0.51
CA VAL A 85 -1.77 7.04 -1.46
C VAL A 85 -3.00 6.21 -1.86
N PRO A 86 -4.21 6.81 -1.92
CA PRO A 86 -5.40 6.13 -2.36
C PRO A 86 -5.35 5.76 -3.85
N MET A 87 -6.08 4.71 -4.24
CA MET A 87 -6.28 4.31 -5.63
C MET A 87 -7.77 4.28 -5.98
N THR A 88 -8.11 4.82 -7.15
CA THR A 88 -9.44 4.73 -7.75
C THR A 88 -9.66 3.37 -8.41
N ARG A 89 -10.83 3.14 -9.01
CA ARG A 89 -11.14 1.86 -9.68
C ARG A 89 -10.20 1.65 -10.88
N GLN A 90 -9.67 0.42 -11.06
CA GLN A 90 -8.72 0.10 -12.15
C GLN A 90 -9.24 0.48 -13.55
N ILE A 91 -10.54 0.33 -13.82
CA ILE A 91 -11.17 0.68 -15.11
C ILE A 91 -11.20 2.21 -15.34
N ALA A 92 -11.28 2.99 -14.27
CA ALA A 92 -11.25 4.44 -14.35
C ALA A 92 -9.83 4.99 -14.54
N ALA A 93 -8.81 4.30 -14.03
CA ALA A 93 -7.41 4.71 -14.03
C ALA A 93 -6.65 4.44 -15.35
N SER A 94 -7.30 4.60 -16.50
CA SER A 94 -6.68 4.47 -17.83
C SER A 94 -7.03 5.66 -18.73
N ILE A 95 -6.05 6.16 -19.47
CA ILE A 95 -6.21 7.27 -20.42
C ILE A 95 -5.48 6.97 -21.72
N ILE A 96 -5.78 7.74 -22.76
CA ILE A 96 -4.97 7.80 -23.98
C ILE A 96 -4.08 9.02 -23.89
N ALA A 97 -2.76 8.80 -23.88
CA ALA A 97 -1.76 9.85 -23.98
C ALA A 97 -1.40 10.07 -25.44
N THR A 98 -1.41 11.32 -25.87
CA THR A 98 -1.02 11.74 -27.22
C THR A 98 0.19 12.67 -27.12
N SER A 99 1.23 12.43 -27.93
CA SER A 99 2.37 13.35 -28.01
C SER A 99 1.90 14.72 -28.52
N ALA A 100 2.56 15.82 -28.12
CA ALA A 100 2.16 17.17 -28.52
C ALA A 100 2.14 17.39 -30.04
N ASN A 101 2.95 16.64 -30.80
CA ASN A 101 2.93 16.65 -32.26
C ASN A 101 1.76 15.83 -32.88
N GLY A 102 1.02 15.09 -32.06
CA GLY A 102 -0.12 14.27 -32.48
C GLY A 102 0.24 12.93 -33.14
N GLU A 103 1.53 12.63 -33.32
CA GLU A 103 2.00 11.49 -34.13
C GLU A 103 1.88 10.14 -33.39
N ARG A 104 2.07 10.15 -32.07
CA ARG A 104 2.02 8.96 -31.21
C ARG A 104 0.83 9.02 -30.26
N ARG A 105 0.10 7.92 -30.15
CA ARG A 105 -1.03 7.75 -29.21
C ARG A 105 -0.92 6.40 -28.53
N GLU A 106 -0.82 6.41 -27.20
CA GLU A 106 -0.60 5.20 -26.41
C GLU A 106 -1.55 5.17 -25.21
N PRO A 107 -2.17 4.01 -24.91
CA PRO A 107 -2.89 3.84 -23.67
C PRO A 107 -1.92 3.78 -22.49
N LEU A 108 -2.17 4.60 -21.46
CA LEU A 108 -1.42 4.61 -20.23
C LEU A 108 -2.32 4.29 -19.05
N SER A 109 -1.78 3.52 -18.10
CA SER A 109 -2.37 3.39 -16.76
C SER A 109 -1.94 4.59 -15.90
N LEU A 110 -2.88 5.16 -15.16
CA LEU A 110 -2.59 6.22 -14.20
C LEU A 110 -2.39 5.64 -12.81
N LEU A 111 -1.32 6.05 -12.13
CA LEU A 111 -1.09 5.75 -10.73
C LEU A 111 -0.96 7.03 -9.91
N ALA A 112 -1.60 7.06 -8.75
CA ALA A 112 -1.53 8.21 -7.87
C ALA A 112 -0.15 8.28 -7.22
N THR A 113 0.37 9.50 -7.09
CA THR A 113 1.56 9.81 -6.29
C THR A 113 1.30 11.05 -5.45
N ALA A 114 2.10 11.22 -4.41
CA ALA A 114 2.02 12.31 -3.46
C ALA A 114 3.43 12.60 -2.91
N PRO A 115 3.66 13.75 -2.26
CA PRO A 115 4.95 14.06 -1.65
C PRO A 115 5.42 12.95 -0.71
N GLY A 116 6.70 12.58 -0.80
CA GLY A 116 7.29 11.49 -0.01
C GLY A 116 7.11 10.10 -0.60
N ASP A 117 6.67 9.95 -1.85
CA ASP A 117 6.58 8.66 -2.54
C ASP A 117 7.98 8.02 -2.70
N PRO A 118 8.27 6.91 -1.99
CA PRO A 118 9.60 6.31 -2.00
C PRO A 118 10.00 5.82 -3.40
N LEU A 119 9.04 5.40 -4.23
CA LEU A 119 9.33 4.94 -5.58
C LEU A 119 9.90 6.05 -6.46
N LEU A 120 9.44 7.30 -6.31
CA LEU A 120 9.93 8.41 -7.11
C LEU A 120 11.20 9.01 -6.50
N VAL A 121 11.16 9.28 -5.19
CA VAL A 121 12.24 9.97 -4.48
C VAL A 121 13.55 9.17 -4.49
N GLU A 122 13.49 7.86 -4.23
CA GLU A 122 14.68 7.01 -4.19
C GLU A 122 15.27 6.72 -5.58
N ASN A 123 14.48 6.88 -6.65
CA ASN A 123 14.94 6.86 -8.04
C ASN A 123 15.36 8.24 -8.55
N GLY A 124 15.48 9.25 -7.67
CA GLY A 124 15.98 10.59 -8.02
C GLY A 124 15.01 11.42 -8.87
N VAL A 125 13.73 11.04 -8.95
CA VAL A 125 12.70 11.74 -9.71
C VAL A 125 11.84 12.57 -8.76
N ALA A 126 11.64 13.85 -9.10
CA ALA A 126 10.76 14.72 -8.33
C ALA A 126 9.30 14.25 -8.44
N VAL A 127 8.56 14.34 -7.34
CA VAL A 127 7.12 14.07 -7.33
C VAL A 127 6.42 15.14 -8.19
N PRO A 128 5.55 14.74 -9.14
CA PRO A 128 4.89 15.67 -10.04
C PRO A 128 3.86 16.54 -9.29
N GLU A 129 3.82 17.82 -9.65
CA GLU A 129 2.79 18.78 -9.23
C GLU A 129 1.59 18.75 -10.19
N THR A 130 0.50 19.43 -9.82
CA THR A 130 -0.69 19.58 -10.67
C THR A 130 -0.32 20.16 -12.04
N GLY A 131 -0.75 19.47 -13.12
CA GLY A 131 -0.38 19.81 -14.50
C GLY A 131 0.92 19.16 -14.99
N SER A 132 1.54 18.30 -14.18
CA SER A 132 2.70 17.50 -14.59
C SER A 132 2.56 16.02 -14.24
N CYS A 133 3.36 15.16 -14.87
CA CYS A 133 3.41 13.73 -14.61
C CYS A 133 4.83 13.18 -14.64
N VAL A 134 5.03 12.02 -14.02
CA VAL A 134 6.22 11.21 -14.19
C VAL A 134 5.84 9.97 -15.00
N LEU A 135 6.55 9.73 -16.09
CA LEU A 135 6.31 8.57 -16.96
C LEU A 135 7.28 7.45 -16.63
N THR A 136 6.88 6.21 -16.89
CA THR A 136 7.84 5.12 -16.98
C THR A 136 8.64 5.21 -18.27
N GLU A 137 9.85 4.68 -18.29
CA GLU A 137 10.71 4.68 -19.47
C GLU A 137 10.01 4.01 -20.67
N SER A 138 9.27 2.92 -20.44
CA SER A 138 8.51 2.24 -21.48
C SER A 138 7.37 3.11 -22.05
N ALA A 139 6.74 3.95 -21.23
CA ALA A 139 5.74 4.92 -21.68
C ALA A 139 6.39 6.08 -22.46
N ALA A 140 7.48 6.64 -21.94
CA ALA A 140 8.21 7.73 -22.56
C ALA A 140 8.79 7.33 -23.93
N ARG A 141 9.35 6.11 -24.03
CA ARG A 141 9.88 5.54 -25.28
C ARG A 141 8.79 5.31 -26.32
N ALA A 142 7.62 4.79 -25.91
CA ALA A 142 6.50 4.56 -26.82
C ALA A 142 5.87 5.86 -27.35
N LEU A 143 5.88 6.92 -26.52
CA LEU A 143 5.39 8.25 -26.89
C LEU A 143 6.47 9.14 -27.53
N GLU A 144 7.72 8.68 -27.59
CA GLU A 144 8.89 9.41 -28.10
C GLU A 144 9.06 10.80 -27.43
N VAL A 145 8.88 10.84 -26.10
CA VAL A 145 8.92 12.08 -25.30
C VAL A 145 10.03 12.06 -24.26
N SER A 146 10.63 13.23 -24.01
CA SER A 146 11.67 13.44 -23.00
C SER A 146 11.16 14.29 -21.83
N VAL A 147 11.97 14.40 -20.76
CA VAL A 147 11.68 15.28 -19.62
C VAL A 147 11.51 16.73 -20.11
N GLY A 148 10.44 17.38 -19.66
CA GLY A 148 10.02 18.71 -20.12
C GLY A 148 9.04 18.70 -21.30
N GLY A 149 8.87 17.55 -21.96
CA GLY A 149 7.92 17.39 -23.05
C GLY A 149 6.45 17.61 -22.63
N GLN A 150 5.61 17.94 -23.61
CA GLN A 150 4.17 18.14 -23.41
C GLN A 150 3.40 16.95 -24.00
N LEU A 151 2.37 16.51 -23.29
CA LEU A 151 1.44 15.48 -23.73
C LEU A 151 0.00 15.98 -23.59
N ILE A 152 -0.89 15.38 -24.36
CA ILE A 152 -2.33 15.55 -24.20
C ILE A 152 -2.88 14.24 -23.65
N PHE A 153 -3.34 14.26 -22.40
CA PHE A 153 -4.06 13.15 -21.80
C PHE A 153 -5.54 13.29 -22.15
N SER A 154 -6.14 12.19 -22.59
CA SER A 154 -7.55 12.17 -22.94
C SER A 154 -8.27 10.95 -22.41
N THR A 155 -9.51 11.16 -21.99
CA THR A 155 -10.42 10.15 -21.47
C THR A 155 -11.70 10.18 -22.28
N GLN A 156 -12.32 9.02 -22.45
CA GLN A 156 -13.55 8.85 -23.23
C GLN A 156 -14.65 8.28 -22.35
N ARG A 157 -15.88 8.76 -22.58
CA ARG A 157 -17.10 8.23 -21.97
C ARG A 157 -18.21 8.11 -23.01
N ILE A 158 -19.22 7.31 -22.70
CA ILE A 158 -20.43 7.18 -23.52
C ILE A 158 -21.60 7.76 -22.73
N VAL A 159 -22.18 8.86 -23.23
CA VAL A 159 -23.36 9.51 -22.66
C VAL A 159 -24.47 9.49 -23.71
N GLN A 160 -25.63 8.92 -23.36
CA GLN A 160 -26.79 8.80 -24.26
C GLN A 160 -26.44 8.19 -25.65
N GLY A 161 -25.48 7.26 -25.68
CA GLY A 161 -25.02 6.61 -26.92
C GLY A 161 -24.04 7.44 -27.78
N ARG A 162 -23.61 8.63 -27.33
CA ARG A 162 -22.58 9.44 -27.99
C ARG A 162 -21.26 9.36 -27.22
N TYR A 163 -20.15 9.33 -27.95
CA TYR A 163 -18.82 9.41 -27.38
C TYR A 163 -18.46 10.86 -27.08
N GLU A 164 -18.10 11.12 -25.83
CA GLU A 164 -17.55 12.40 -25.40
C GLU A 164 -16.10 12.21 -24.95
N GLN A 165 -15.20 13.09 -25.40
CA GLN A 165 -13.79 13.04 -25.07
C GLN A 165 -13.41 14.28 -24.25
N GLY A 166 -12.87 14.05 -23.05
CA GLY A 166 -12.25 15.07 -22.21
C GLY A 166 -10.74 15.00 -22.39
N GLY A 167 -10.10 16.11 -22.72
CA GLY A 167 -8.65 16.19 -22.90
C GLY A 167 -8.05 17.31 -22.05
N PHE A 168 -6.80 17.14 -21.63
CA PHE A 168 -6.02 18.16 -20.93
C PHE A 168 -4.53 18.00 -21.24
N ALA A 169 -3.81 19.13 -21.26
CA ALA A 169 -2.35 19.13 -21.45
C ALA A 169 -1.65 18.81 -20.13
N ILE A 170 -0.53 18.07 -20.21
CA ILE A 170 0.29 17.70 -19.07
C ILE A 170 1.77 17.68 -19.45
N ARG A 171 2.62 18.20 -18.56
CA ARG A 171 4.08 18.24 -18.76
C ARG A 171 4.77 17.03 -18.14
N VAL A 172 5.74 16.44 -18.83
CA VAL A 172 6.58 15.37 -18.28
C VAL A 172 7.61 15.99 -17.33
N ALA A 173 7.42 15.81 -16.03
CA ALA A 173 8.35 16.29 -14.99
C ALA A 173 9.56 15.37 -14.81
N GLY A 174 9.42 14.07 -15.12
CA GLY A 174 10.48 13.09 -14.99
C GLY A 174 10.16 11.78 -15.69
N ILE A 175 11.18 10.95 -15.87
CA ILE A 175 11.05 9.60 -16.44
C ILE A 175 11.68 8.63 -15.45
N LEU A 176 10.92 7.62 -15.06
CA LEU A 176 11.31 6.57 -14.13
C LEU A 176 11.89 5.38 -14.91
N GLU A 177 13.05 4.89 -14.47
CA GLU A 177 13.76 3.79 -15.13
C GLU A 177 12.93 2.49 -15.20
N GLU A 178 13.20 1.67 -16.23
CA GLU A 178 12.50 0.40 -16.48
C GLU A 178 12.61 -0.61 -15.31
N ARG A 179 13.63 -0.47 -14.43
CA ARG A 179 13.78 -1.23 -13.18
C ARG A 179 12.55 -1.10 -12.27
N ALA A 180 11.93 0.08 -12.21
CA ALA A 180 10.76 0.30 -11.36
C ALA A 180 9.52 -0.41 -11.92
N THR A 181 9.29 -0.35 -13.23
CA THR A 181 8.24 -1.14 -13.88
C THR A 181 8.40 -1.12 -15.39
N GLY A 182 8.18 -2.27 -16.04
CA GLY A 182 8.09 -2.36 -17.49
C GLY A 182 6.73 -1.89 -18.04
N LEU A 183 5.72 -1.73 -17.17
CA LEU A 183 4.39 -1.28 -17.59
C LEU A 183 4.41 0.20 -18.00
N ARG A 184 3.56 0.54 -18.97
CA ARG A 184 3.37 1.92 -19.41
C ARG A 184 2.46 2.66 -18.44
N VAL A 185 3.07 3.43 -17.54
CA VAL A 185 2.37 4.10 -16.45
C VAL A 185 2.71 5.59 -16.43
N ALA A 186 1.73 6.42 -16.10
CA ALA A 186 1.95 7.80 -15.70
C ALA A 186 1.60 7.97 -14.21
N TYR A 187 2.58 8.39 -13.43
CA TYR A 187 2.38 8.83 -12.05
C TYR A 187 1.91 10.28 -12.06
N VAL A 188 0.77 10.54 -11.43
CA VAL A 188 0.12 11.86 -11.38
C VAL A 188 -0.42 12.14 -9.98
N PRO A 189 -0.63 13.40 -9.61
CA PRO A 189 -1.34 13.74 -8.38
C PRO A 189 -2.71 13.07 -8.30
N LEU A 190 -3.15 12.72 -7.09
CA LEU A 190 -4.44 12.05 -6.84
C LEU A 190 -5.63 12.80 -7.50
N GLU A 191 -5.60 14.13 -7.46
CA GLU A 191 -6.63 15.01 -8.03
C GLU A 191 -6.88 14.76 -9.52
N VAL A 192 -5.83 14.42 -10.28
CA VAL A 192 -5.92 14.14 -11.73
C VAL A 192 -6.71 12.85 -11.96
N ILE A 193 -6.44 11.83 -11.16
CA ILE A 193 -7.10 10.52 -11.28
C ILE A 193 -8.54 10.63 -10.81
N GLU A 194 -8.78 11.40 -9.75
CA GLU A 194 -10.12 11.71 -9.27
C GLU A 194 -10.97 12.37 -10.37
N ALA A 195 -10.41 13.40 -11.03
CA ALA A 195 -11.03 14.07 -12.16
C ALA A 195 -11.34 13.14 -13.34
N VAL A 196 -10.41 12.26 -13.72
CA VAL A 196 -10.62 11.29 -14.81
C VAL A 196 -11.74 10.30 -14.45
N GLU A 197 -11.78 9.81 -13.21
CA GLU A 197 -12.85 8.92 -12.74
C GLU A 197 -14.19 9.66 -12.67
N ASP A 198 -14.21 10.89 -12.17
CA ASP A 198 -15.41 11.72 -12.10
C ASP A 198 -16.00 11.96 -13.50
N TYR A 199 -15.15 12.30 -14.47
CA TYR A 199 -15.59 12.45 -15.86
C TYR A 199 -16.17 11.15 -16.45
N LYS A 200 -15.49 10.01 -16.25
CA LYS A 200 -15.96 8.69 -16.72
C LYS A 200 -17.28 8.28 -16.09
N ASP A 201 -17.54 8.70 -14.85
CA ASP A 201 -18.81 8.53 -14.16
C ASP A 201 -19.91 9.50 -14.63
N GLY A 202 -19.63 10.37 -15.62
CA GLY A 202 -20.57 11.35 -16.16
C GLY A 202 -20.60 12.68 -15.41
N ARG A 203 -19.75 12.88 -14.40
CA ARG A 203 -19.70 14.10 -13.60
C ARG A 203 -19.01 15.25 -14.34
N ALA A 204 -19.42 16.48 -14.04
CA ALA A 204 -18.70 17.68 -14.47
C ALA A 204 -17.35 17.77 -13.76
N VAL A 205 -16.33 18.25 -14.48
CA VAL A 205 -14.99 18.50 -13.91
C VAL A 205 -14.54 19.92 -14.27
N PRO A 206 -14.94 20.93 -13.48
CA PRO A 206 -14.69 22.34 -13.79
C PRO A 206 -13.20 22.68 -13.93
N ALA A 207 -12.33 22.03 -13.15
CA ALA A 207 -10.87 22.25 -13.19
C ALA A 207 -10.25 22.03 -14.58
N TYR A 208 -10.86 21.17 -15.41
CA TYR A 208 -10.44 20.90 -16.78
C TYR A 208 -11.46 21.39 -17.83
N GLY A 209 -12.49 22.13 -17.40
CA GLY A 209 -13.56 22.61 -18.28
C GLY A 209 -14.43 21.50 -18.88
N TRP A 210 -14.41 20.29 -18.30
CA TRP A 210 -15.20 19.18 -18.82
C TRP A 210 -16.65 19.28 -18.35
N GLN A 211 -17.57 19.28 -19.30
CA GLN A 211 -19.00 19.27 -19.02
C GLN A 211 -19.43 17.92 -18.44
N GLY A 212 -20.54 17.93 -17.71
CA GLY A 212 -21.15 16.73 -17.14
C GLY A 212 -22.26 17.12 -16.19
N GLU A 213 -22.90 16.12 -15.59
CA GLU A 213 -23.92 16.36 -14.58
C GLU A 213 -23.25 16.59 -13.21
N LEU A 214 -23.76 17.53 -12.43
CA LEU A 214 -23.40 17.56 -11.02
C LEU A 214 -23.95 16.29 -10.36
N PRO A 215 -23.23 15.66 -9.42
CA PRO A 215 -23.71 14.48 -8.74
C PRO A 215 -24.77 14.85 -7.69
N THR A 216 -25.85 15.50 -8.12
CA THR A 216 -26.90 15.99 -7.24
C THR A 216 -27.56 14.83 -6.51
N ALA A 217 -27.84 15.02 -5.22
CA ALA A 217 -28.61 14.07 -4.44
C ALA A 217 -30.00 13.90 -5.06
N TYR A 218 -30.39 12.65 -5.29
CA TYR A 218 -31.71 12.30 -5.79
C TYR A 218 -32.61 11.84 -4.64
N PRO A 219 -33.93 12.11 -4.71
CA PRO A 219 -34.83 11.73 -3.64
C PRO A 219 -34.99 10.21 -3.56
N VAL A 220 -34.89 9.67 -2.34
CA VAL A 220 -35.18 8.26 -2.05
C VAL A 220 -36.22 8.11 -0.95
N PHE A 221 -37.05 7.09 -1.09
CA PHE A 221 -38.22 6.88 -0.25
C PHE A 221 -38.22 5.48 0.37
N ASP A 222 -38.74 5.36 1.58
CA ASP A 222 -38.87 4.07 2.29
C ASP A 222 -40.17 3.34 1.89
N GLY A 223 -41.08 4.06 1.25
CA GLY A 223 -42.30 3.49 0.71
C GLY A 223 -43.13 4.48 -0.08
N ALA A 224 -44.35 4.06 -0.38
CA ALA A 224 -45.37 4.89 -0.99
C ALA A 224 -46.74 4.60 -0.35
N MET A 225 -47.57 5.61 -0.26
CA MET A 225 -48.95 5.53 0.14
C MET A 225 -49.82 5.70 -1.09
N VAL A 226 -50.80 4.83 -1.24
CA VAL A 226 -51.74 4.82 -2.37
C VAL A 226 -53.12 5.06 -1.80
N LEU A 227 -53.73 6.18 -2.18
CA LEU A 227 -55.09 6.53 -1.83
C LEU A 227 -55.97 6.30 -3.05
N THR A 228 -57.02 5.51 -2.92
CA THR A 228 -57.98 5.24 -4.00
C THR A 228 -59.42 5.60 -3.59
N PRO A 229 -60.23 6.15 -4.51
CA PRO A 229 -61.65 6.41 -4.25
C PRO A 229 -62.45 5.13 -3.95
N GLU A 230 -62.09 4.03 -4.61
CA GLU A 230 -62.70 2.71 -4.43
C GLU A 230 -61.65 1.71 -3.93
N PRO A 231 -62.03 0.68 -3.15
CA PRO A 231 -61.11 -0.36 -2.70
C PRO A 231 -60.57 -1.16 -3.88
N LEU A 232 -59.27 -1.41 -3.88
CA LEU A 232 -58.59 -2.23 -4.89
C LEU A 232 -58.97 -3.70 -4.76
N SER A 233 -59.09 -4.37 -5.91
CA SER A 233 -59.23 -5.83 -5.93
C SER A 233 -57.93 -6.53 -5.52
N LYS A 234 -58.00 -7.81 -5.13
CA LYS A 234 -56.80 -8.58 -4.80
C LYS A 234 -55.81 -8.72 -5.96
N LEU A 235 -56.29 -8.73 -7.20
CA LEU A 235 -55.43 -8.72 -8.38
C LEU A 235 -54.69 -7.39 -8.52
N GLU A 236 -55.36 -6.28 -8.23
CA GLU A 236 -54.79 -4.94 -8.30
C GLU A 236 -53.77 -4.69 -7.20
N GLU A 237 -54.02 -5.16 -5.98
CA GLU A 237 -53.02 -5.17 -4.90
C GLU A 237 -51.73 -5.87 -5.35
N VAL A 238 -51.83 -7.05 -5.99
CA VAL A 238 -50.67 -7.79 -6.51
C VAL A 238 -49.98 -7.03 -7.66
N LEU A 239 -50.73 -6.33 -8.50
CA LEU A 239 -50.14 -5.50 -9.54
C LEU A 239 -49.27 -4.37 -8.98
N LEU A 240 -49.56 -3.83 -7.79
CA LEU A 240 -48.78 -2.75 -7.18
C LEU A 240 -47.37 -3.15 -6.78
N ILE A 241 -47.10 -4.44 -6.58
CA ILE A 241 -45.78 -4.97 -6.21
C ILE A 241 -45.06 -5.65 -7.38
N ASN A 242 -45.79 -6.09 -8.40
CA ASN A 242 -45.21 -6.75 -9.57
C ASN A 242 -44.43 -5.75 -10.45
N ASN A 243 -43.12 -5.90 -10.67
CA ASN A 243 -42.32 -5.03 -11.54
C ASN A 243 -42.38 -3.52 -11.22
N THR A 244 -42.72 -3.13 -9.99
CA THR A 244 -42.72 -1.73 -9.54
C THR A 244 -41.55 -1.39 -8.62
N GLY A 245 -40.90 -2.40 -8.04
CA GLY A 245 -39.83 -2.25 -7.05
C GLY A 245 -40.30 -2.28 -5.58
N PHE A 246 -41.62 -2.31 -5.34
CA PHE A 246 -42.19 -2.50 -4.00
C PHE A 246 -42.37 -3.98 -3.68
N ALA A 247 -42.22 -4.35 -2.41
CA ALA A 247 -42.21 -5.75 -1.97
C ALA A 247 -43.49 -6.16 -1.25
N GLN A 248 -44.14 -5.23 -0.55
CA GLN A 248 -45.35 -5.50 0.23
C GLN A 248 -46.39 -4.41 -0.01
N VAL A 249 -47.66 -4.82 0.04
CA VAL A 249 -48.83 -3.94 0.05
C VAL A 249 -49.66 -4.28 1.29
N LYS A 250 -50.05 -3.27 2.07
CA LYS A 250 -50.90 -3.41 3.25
C LYS A 250 -52.02 -2.37 3.18
N ALA A 251 -53.27 -2.81 3.29
CA ALA A 251 -54.41 -1.90 3.47
C ALA A 251 -54.41 -1.36 4.90
N LEU A 252 -54.59 -0.06 5.07
CA LEU A 252 -54.64 0.62 6.37
C LEU A 252 -56.08 1.00 6.73
N GLY A 253 -56.42 0.87 8.01
CA GLY A 253 -57.66 1.44 8.56
C GLY A 253 -57.57 2.96 8.74
N THR A 254 -58.71 3.64 8.89
CA THR A 254 -58.83 5.11 8.93
C THR A 254 -58.05 5.78 10.06
N GLU A 255 -57.91 5.13 11.22
CA GLU A 255 -57.13 5.64 12.36
C GLU A 255 -55.61 5.41 12.21
N GLU A 256 -55.22 4.29 11.59
CA GLU A 256 -53.81 3.99 11.30
C GLU A 256 -53.31 4.89 10.16
N ALA A 257 -54.17 5.16 9.18
CA ALA A 257 -53.98 6.13 8.11
C ALA A 257 -53.65 7.54 8.62
N ALA A 258 -54.45 8.06 9.56
CA ALA A 258 -54.25 9.40 10.11
C ALA A 258 -52.93 9.54 10.90
N ARG A 259 -52.50 8.47 11.59
CA ARG A 259 -51.20 8.43 12.27
C ARG A 259 -50.02 8.42 11.31
N VAL A 260 -50.14 7.75 10.17
CA VAL A 260 -49.05 7.62 9.18
C VAL A 260 -48.98 8.84 8.25
N LEU A 261 -50.12 9.42 7.87
CA LEU A 261 -50.20 10.61 7.00
C LEU A 261 -49.88 11.92 7.74
N GLY A 262 -49.98 11.95 9.07
CA GLY A 262 -49.85 13.18 9.85
C GLY A 262 -51.02 14.16 9.70
N HIS A 263 -52.00 13.86 8.84
CA HIS A 263 -53.23 14.62 8.61
C HIS A 263 -54.43 13.69 8.45
N ALA A 264 -55.65 14.24 8.53
CA ALA A 264 -56.87 13.48 8.30
C ALA A 264 -56.95 13.00 6.84
N SER A 265 -57.22 11.70 6.64
CA SER A 265 -57.49 11.14 5.32
C SER A 265 -58.82 11.67 4.78
N ARG A 266 -58.97 11.76 3.45
CA ARG A 266 -60.25 12.05 2.81
C ARG A 266 -61.29 11.01 3.27
N PRO A 267 -62.47 11.43 3.75
CA PRO A 267 -63.52 10.48 4.14
C PRO A 267 -63.89 9.62 2.92
N HIS A 268 -64.05 8.30 3.16
CA HIS A 268 -64.43 7.28 2.16
C HIS A 268 -63.36 6.80 1.17
N TRP A 269 -62.10 7.25 1.30
CA TRP A 269 -61.01 6.72 0.47
C TRP A 269 -60.34 5.51 1.11
N SER A 270 -59.94 4.53 0.29
CA SER A 270 -59.17 3.37 0.72
C SER A 270 -57.67 3.69 0.67
N LEU A 271 -56.94 3.31 1.71
CA LEU A 271 -55.51 3.60 1.85
C LEU A 271 -54.68 2.31 1.85
N TYR A 272 -53.61 2.31 1.06
CA TYR A 272 -52.65 1.22 1.00
C TYR A 272 -51.23 1.76 1.21
N THR A 273 -50.41 1.05 1.98
CA THR A 273 -48.97 1.31 2.08
C THR A 273 -48.20 0.30 1.27
N LEU A 274 -47.25 0.79 0.50
CA LEU A 274 -46.25 0.04 -0.25
C LEU A 274 -44.91 0.22 0.43
N THR A 275 -44.24 -0.87 0.78
CA THR A 275 -42.90 -0.84 1.39
C THR A 275 -41.88 -1.55 0.52
N VAL A 276 -40.63 -1.10 0.62
CA VAL A 276 -39.48 -1.74 -0.03
C VAL A 276 -38.75 -2.65 0.96
N LYS A 277 -38.13 -3.72 0.47
CA LYS A 277 -37.43 -4.71 1.33
C LYS A 277 -35.91 -4.50 1.42
N GLN A 278 -35.26 -4.03 0.34
CA GLN A 278 -33.79 -3.96 0.25
C GLN A 278 -33.24 -2.71 -0.42
N ARG A 279 -34.01 -2.02 -1.26
CA ARG A 279 -33.58 -0.81 -1.97
C ARG A 279 -34.62 0.28 -1.78
N SER A 280 -34.19 1.50 -1.48
CA SER A 280 -35.08 2.65 -1.40
C SER A 280 -35.83 2.87 -2.71
N ALA A 281 -37.10 3.26 -2.63
CA ALA A 281 -37.90 3.61 -3.79
C ALA A 281 -37.43 4.95 -4.36
N THR A 282 -37.46 5.05 -5.68
CA THR A 282 -37.17 6.29 -6.43
C THR A 282 -38.43 6.81 -7.10
N GLU A 283 -38.36 8.00 -7.68
CA GLU A 283 -39.46 8.56 -8.46
C GLU A 283 -39.93 7.64 -9.59
N ALA A 284 -39.00 6.92 -10.25
CA ALA A 284 -39.34 5.94 -11.28
C ALA A 284 -40.22 4.80 -10.73
N ASN A 285 -39.99 4.36 -9.49
CA ASN A 285 -40.82 3.34 -8.84
C ASN A 285 -42.23 3.87 -8.55
N LEU A 286 -42.34 5.11 -8.06
CA LEU A 286 -43.63 5.77 -7.83
C LEU A 286 -44.41 5.94 -9.13
N GLN A 287 -43.72 6.33 -10.21
CA GLN A 287 -44.32 6.48 -11.54
C GLN A 287 -44.81 5.14 -12.09
N ALA A 288 -44.10 4.04 -11.83
CA ALA A 288 -44.55 2.70 -12.21
C ALA A 288 -45.86 2.31 -11.51
N VAL A 289 -46.00 2.62 -10.21
CA VAL A 289 -47.24 2.42 -9.45
C VAL A 289 -48.37 3.29 -10.01
N SER A 290 -48.13 4.59 -10.21
CA SER A 290 -49.11 5.52 -10.79
C SER A 290 -49.60 5.05 -12.17
N ASN A 291 -48.69 4.57 -13.03
CA ASN A 291 -49.03 4.04 -14.35
C ASN A 291 -49.97 2.83 -14.30
N LYS A 292 -49.83 1.96 -13.29
CA LYS A 292 -50.68 0.78 -13.11
C LYS A 292 -52.06 1.11 -12.56
N LEU A 293 -52.19 2.23 -11.86
CA LEU A 293 -53.45 2.73 -11.30
C LEU A 293 -54.12 3.78 -12.19
N ARG A 294 -53.66 3.93 -13.44
CA ARG A 294 -54.20 4.87 -14.41
C ARG A 294 -55.70 4.62 -14.61
N GLY A 295 -56.50 5.68 -14.55
CA GLY A 295 -57.95 5.62 -14.71
C GLY A 295 -58.75 5.34 -13.43
N LYS A 296 -58.08 5.05 -12.30
CA LYS A 296 -58.74 4.79 -11.00
C LYS A 296 -58.84 6.01 -10.08
N GLY A 297 -58.40 7.18 -10.52
CA GLY A 297 -58.34 8.38 -9.68
C GLY A 297 -57.43 8.24 -8.45
N ALA A 298 -56.47 7.29 -8.49
CA ALA A 298 -55.58 7.02 -7.38
C ALA A 298 -54.52 8.12 -7.20
N ILE A 299 -54.20 8.42 -5.95
CA ILE A 299 -53.14 9.33 -5.55
C ILE A 299 -52.00 8.51 -4.96
N VAL A 300 -50.78 8.70 -5.48
CA VAL A 300 -49.57 8.07 -4.96
C VAL A 300 -48.73 9.13 -4.27
N VAL A 301 -48.51 8.97 -2.97
CA VAL A 301 -47.71 9.87 -2.12
C VAL A 301 -46.48 9.10 -1.64
N PRO A 302 -45.25 9.60 -1.81
CA PRO A 302 -44.07 8.97 -1.26
C PRO A 302 -44.05 9.09 0.25
N TRP A 303 -43.38 8.14 0.89
CA TRP A 303 -43.24 8.10 2.33
C TRP A 303 -41.79 7.82 2.70
N ILE A 304 -41.31 8.49 3.75
CA ILE A 304 -40.04 8.21 4.41
C ILE A 304 -40.32 7.94 5.88
N GLU A 305 -39.49 7.10 6.49
CA GLU A 305 -39.47 7.01 7.95
C GLU A 305 -39.02 8.37 8.52
N PRO A 306 -39.73 8.92 9.53
CA PRO A 306 -39.39 10.23 10.09
C PRO A 306 -37.91 10.35 10.44
N LEU A 307 -37.27 11.41 9.97
CA LEU A 307 -35.87 11.68 10.23
C LEU A 307 -35.76 12.53 11.50
N GLU A 308 -34.93 12.12 12.44
CA GLU A 308 -34.56 13.01 13.55
C GLU A 308 -33.58 14.06 13.03
N VAL A 309 -33.96 15.33 13.16
CA VAL A 309 -33.15 16.45 12.68
C VAL A 309 -33.02 17.50 13.76
N VAL A 310 -31.91 18.23 13.73
CA VAL A 310 -31.62 19.31 14.66
C VAL A 310 -31.66 20.63 13.89
N LEU A 311 -32.44 21.58 14.39
CA LEU A 311 -32.55 22.93 13.85
C LEU A 311 -31.80 23.92 14.72
N HIS A 312 -30.98 24.74 14.07
CA HIS A 312 -30.29 25.87 14.69
C HIS A 312 -30.85 27.17 14.11
N GLY A 313 -31.57 27.93 14.92
CA GLY A 313 -32.05 29.26 14.52
C GLY A 313 -30.90 30.26 14.46
N THR A 314 -31.05 31.29 13.63
CA THR A 314 -30.10 32.41 13.54
C THR A 314 -30.11 33.28 14.80
N GLU A 315 -31.24 33.39 15.49
CA GLU A 315 -31.42 34.22 16.69
C GLU A 315 -31.52 33.41 18.01
N SER A 316 -31.58 32.08 17.92
CA SER A 316 -31.72 31.18 19.08
C SER A 316 -30.43 30.39 19.31
N THR A 317 -29.88 30.46 20.52
CA THR A 317 -28.62 29.81 20.89
C THR A 317 -28.74 28.31 21.15
N SER A 318 -29.96 27.80 21.33
CA SER A 318 -30.20 26.39 21.70
C SER A 318 -30.72 25.59 20.50
N PRO A 319 -30.08 24.45 20.16
CA PRO A 319 -30.57 23.57 19.11
C PRO A 319 -31.91 22.95 19.50
N VAL A 320 -32.82 22.82 18.52
CA VAL A 320 -34.12 22.17 18.70
C VAL A 320 -34.18 20.89 17.87
N SER A 321 -34.40 19.75 18.53
CA SER A 321 -34.60 18.46 17.84
C SER A 321 -36.06 18.31 17.44
N VAL A 322 -36.30 17.98 16.17
CA VAL A 322 -37.63 17.80 15.59
C VAL A 322 -37.66 16.57 14.71
N ARG A 323 -38.84 15.98 14.51
CA ARG A 323 -39.02 14.89 13.54
C ARG A 323 -39.41 15.47 12.19
N LEU A 324 -38.61 15.21 11.17
CA LEU A 324 -38.85 15.63 9.80
C LEU A 324 -39.64 14.55 9.05
N GLN A 325 -40.75 14.95 8.45
CA GLN A 325 -41.59 14.09 7.61
C GLN A 325 -41.88 14.74 6.25
N VAL A 326 -42.34 13.93 5.29
CA VAL A 326 -42.84 14.43 4.01
C VAL A 326 -44.13 15.19 4.27
N ARG A 327 -44.23 16.42 3.76
CA ARG A 327 -45.45 17.21 3.74
C ARG A 327 -46.50 16.50 2.89
N GLY A 328 -47.65 16.21 3.48
CA GLY A 328 -48.81 15.59 2.81
C GLY A 328 -49.54 16.51 1.84
N ASP A 329 -48.81 17.31 1.06
CA ASP A 329 -49.40 18.20 0.07
C ASP A 329 -49.92 17.35 -1.10
N GLU A 330 -51.23 17.34 -1.32
CA GLU A 330 -51.90 16.61 -2.41
C GLU A 330 -51.35 17.03 -3.79
N ASN A 331 -50.63 18.14 -3.88
CA ASN A 331 -49.93 18.64 -5.07
C ASN A 331 -48.75 17.77 -5.55
N TRP A 332 -48.18 16.91 -4.70
CA TRP A 332 -47.19 15.91 -5.13
C TRP A 332 -47.84 14.60 -5.63
N ALA A 333 -49.18 14.50 -5.63
CA ALA A 333 -49.86 13.36 -6.23
C ALA A 333 -49.29 13.10 -7.64
N VAL A 334 -48.71 11.91 -7.86
CA VAL A 334 -48.31 11.47 -9.20
C VAL A 334 -49.59 11.18 -9.98
N THR A 335 -50.33 12.23 -10.36
CA THR A 335 -51.43 12.16 -11.31
C THR A 335 -50.83 11.96 -12.69
N GLY A 336 -51.38 11.02 -13.45
CA GLY A 336 -50.83 10.60 -14.74
C GLY A 336 -50.50 11.76 -15.69
N VAL A 337 -49.34 11.62 -16.35
CA VAL A 337 -48.72 12.48 -17.39
C VAL A 337 -48.22 13.85 -16.90
N PRO A 338 -46.89 14.07 -16.76
CA PRO A 338 -46.34 15.41 -16.92
C PRO A 338 -46.36 15.78 -18.40
N ALA A 339 -46.90 16.96 -18.73
CA ALA A 339 -46.77 17.50 -20.08
C ALA A 339 -45.26 17.64 -20.40
N LYS A 340 -44.86 17.18 -21.60
CA LYS A 340 -43.50 17.41 -22.12
C LYS A 340 -43.16 18.90 -21.98
N GLY A 341 -42.10 19.20 -21.22
CA GLY A 341 -41.61 20.57 -21.02
C GLY A 341 -41.97 21.21 -19.67
N THR A 342 -42.68 20.51 -18.78
CA THR A 342 -42.82 20.97 -17.38
C THR A 342 -41.64 20.43 -16.59
N GLU A 343 -40.63 21.27 -16.42
CA GLU A 343 -39.48 21.03 -15.54
C GLU A 343 -39.96 20.63 -14.13
N ALA A 344 -39.15 19.82 -13.43
CA ALA A 344 -39.36 19.42 -12.04
C ALA A 344 -39.61 20.60 -11.07
N SER A 345 -39.33 21.84 -11.49
CA SER A 345 -39.72 23.10 -10.82
C SER A 345 -41.22 23.28 -10.58
N ALA A 346 -42.11 22.68 -11.39
CA ALA A 346 -43.56 22.96 -11.28
C ALA A 346 -44.28 22.17 -10.17
N ARG A 347 -43.64 21.15 -9.57
CA ARG A 347 -44.23 20.30 -8.51
C ARG A 347 -43.62 20.52 -7.12
N GLY A 348 -42.62 21.39 -6.99
CA GLY A 348 -41.89 21.63 -5.75
C GLY A 348 -42.25 22.98 -5.14
N GLY A 349 -42.73 23.00 -3.90
CA GLY A 349 -42.65 24.20 -3.07
C GLY A 349 -41.20 24.71 -2.96
N GLU A 350 -41.02 25.91 -2.40
CA GLU A 350 -39.72 26.57 -2.29
C GLU A 350 -38.61 25.62 -1.82
N PRO A 351 -37.48 25.53 -2.56
CA PRO A 351 -36.42 24.57 -2.27
C PRO A 351 -35.86 24.79 -0.85
N ARG A 352 -35.74 23.70 -0.07
CA ARG A 352 -35.23 23.69 1.32
C ARG A 352 -36.04 24.51 2.33
N THR A 353 -37.34 24.63 2.10
CA THR A 353 -38.27 25.17 3.10
C THR A 353 -38.78 24.06 4.02
N LEU A 354 -38.76 24.31 5.33
CA LEU A 354 -39.34 23.46 6.36
C LEU A 354 -40.54 24.17 6.98
N ILE A 355 -41.68 23.47 7.01
CA ILE A 355 -42.85 23.92 7.75
C ILE A 355 -42.78 23.35 9.15
N VAL A 356 -42.57 24.21 10.15
CA VAL A 356 -42.44 23.82 11.54
C VAL A 356 -43.73 24.09 12.31
N SER A 357 -44.08 23.19 13.22
CA SER A 357 -45.23 23.35 14.10
C SER A 357 -45.09 24.59 15.00
N GLN A 358 -46.23 25.15 15.46
CA GLN A 358 -46.25 26.42 16.20
C GLN A 358 -45.50 26.36 17.53
N ASP A 359 -45.46 25.19 18.18
CA ASP A 359 -44.80 24.92 19.47
C ASP A 359 -43.27 24.95 19.42
N ILE A 360 -42.65 24.86 18.25
CA ILE A 360 -41.19 24.89 18.10
C ILE A 360 -40.67 26.31 18.42
N PRO A 361 -39.72 26.53 19.35
CA PRO A 361 -39.27 27.87 19.77
C PRO A 361 -38.27 28.49 18.78
N LEU A 362 -38.61 28.52 17.49
CA LEU A 362 -37.83 29.13 16.41
C LEU A 362 -38.75 30.03 15.57
N ALA A 363 -38.27 31.23 15.24
CA ALA A 363 -38.98 32.18 14.39
C ALA A 363 -38.92 31.77 12.90
N ASP A 364 -39.78 32.38 12.10
CA ASP A 364 -39.71 32.28 10.64
C ASP A 364 -38.42 32.91 10.12
N GLY A 365 -37.75 32.26 9.17
CA GLY A 365 -36.51 32.77 8.61
C GLY A 365 -35.42 31.71 8.39
N PRO A 366 -34.19 32.13 8.08
CA PRO A 366 -33.09 31.23 7.79
C PRO A 366 -32.61 30.48 9.04
N ALA A 367 -32.45 29.18 8.92
CA ALA A 367 -31.91 28.30 9.95
C ALA A 367 -30.91 27.32 9.35
N THR A 368 -30.13 26.67 10.20
CA THR A 368 -29.27 25.55 9.79
C THR A 368 -29.92 24.24 10.21
N LEU A 369 -30.10 23.34 9.24
CA LEU A 369 -30.55 21.97 9.46
C LEU A 369 -29.33 21.06 9.60
N VAL A 370 -29.34 20.23 10.63
CA VAL A 370 -28.35 19.17 10.84
C VAL A 370 -29.08 17.83 10.89
N VAL A 371 -28.70 16.92 9.99
CA VAL A 371 -29.19 15.54 9.95
C VAL A 371 -28.02 14.62 10.32
N ARG A 372 -28.23 13.72 11.28
CA ARG A 372 -27.21 12.77 11.74
C ARG A 372 -27.69 11.33 11.56
N THR A 373 -26.81 10.49 11.04
CA THR A 373 -26.91 9.02 11.11
C THR A 373 -25.78 8.49 11.99
N LEU A 374 -25.67 7.17 12.14
CA LEU A 374 -24.64 6.53 12.97
C LEU A 374 -23.20 6.93 12.55
N ASP A 375 -22.98 7.13 11.25
CA ASP A 375 -21.66 7.34 10.63
C ASP A 375 -21.56 8.62 9.79
N ARG A 376 -22.64 9.41 9.63
CA ARG A 376 -22.70 10.55 8.69
C ARG A 376 -23.42 11.74 9.30
N GLU A 377 -22.99 12.93 8.89
CA GLU A 377 -23.60 14.19 9.26
C GLU A 377 -23.75 15.09 8.03
N LEU A 378 -24.93 15.66 7.84
CA LEU A 378 -25.21 16.64 6.81
C LEU A 378 -25.65 17.95 7.47
N ARG A 379 -24.99 19.05 7.10
CA ARG A 379 -25.35 20.40 7.52
C ARG A 379 -25.69 21.25 6.30
N LEU A 380 -26.80 21.97 6.34
CA LEU A 380 -27.22 22.86 5.26
C LEU A 380 -28.12 24.00 5.75
N PRO A 381 -28.12 25.14 5.04
CA PRO A 381 -29.09 26.20 5.27
C PRO A 381 -30.49 25.78 4.78
N VAL A 382 -31.50 26.15 5.55
CA VAL A 382 -32.93 25.93 5.28
C VAL A 382 -33.74 27.18 5.63
N LEU A 383 -34.93 27.32 5.05
CA LEU A 383 -35.88 28.37 5.42
C LEU A 383 -36.99 27.78 6.30
N LEU A 384 -37.18 28.31 7.50
CA LEU A 384 -38.27 27.92 8.39
C LEU A 384 -39.51 28.77 8.13
N ARG A 385 -40.66 28.11 8.07
CA ARG A 385 -41.98 28.73 8.06
C ARG A 385 -42.89 28.07 9.09
N LYS A 386 -43.63 28.85 9.84
CA LYS A 386 -44.62 28.37 10.80
C LYS A 386 -45.85 27.86 10.06
N GLY A 387 -46.31 26.67 10.42
CA GLY A 387 -47.52 26.08 9.87
C GLY A 387 -48.29 25.23 10.87
N GLY A 388 -49.42 24.69 10.41
CA GLY A 388 -50.18 23.68 11.15
C GLY A 388 -49.54 22.31 11.03
N GLY A 389 -49.56 21.53 12.10
CA GLY A 389 -48.96 20.19 12.13
C GLY A 389 -48.95 19.61 13.55
N ALA A 390 -48.53 18.35 13.67
CA ALA A 390 -48.32 17.72 14.98
C ALA A 390 -47.18 18.40 15.77
N PRO A 391 -47.21 18.38 17.11
CA PRO A 391 -46.17 19.01 17.92
C PRO A 391 -44.79 18.37 17.69
N ALA A 392 -43.74 19.19 17.73
CA ALA A 392 -42.35 18.82 17.46
C ALA A 392 -42.10 18.15 16.09
N VAL A 393 -42.90 18.49 15.08
CA VAL A 393 -42.76 17.97 13.70
C VAL A 393 -42.40 19.10 12.74
N ALA A 394 -41.48 18.79 11.84
CA ALA A 394 -41.14 19.61 10.68
C ALA A 394 -41.57 18.87 9.40
N GLU A 395 -42.18 19.59 8.46
CA GLU A 395 -42.62 19.03 7.19
C GLU A 395 -41.81 19.63 6.05
N ALA A 396 -41.29 18.77 5.18
CA ALA A 396 -40.52 19.14 4.01
C ALA A 396 -41.21 18.66 2.73
N SER A 397 -40.92 19.27 1.58
CA SER A 397 -41.38 18.73 0.30
C SER A 397 -40.87 17.29 0.11
N ALA A 398 -41.63 16.45 -0.62
CA ALA A 398 -41.23 15.07 -0.86
C ALA A 398 -39.83 14.95 -1.47
N VAL A 399 -39.49 15.82 -2.42
CA VAL A 399 -38.15 15.86 -3.03
C VAL A 399 -37.09 16.15 -1.98
N PHE A 400 -37.27 17.19 -1.19
CA PHE A 400 -36.27 17.59 -0.20
C PHE A 400 -36.12 16.56 0.92
N ALA A 401 -37.24 16.07 1.46
CA ALA A 401 -37.27 15.01 2.46
C ALA A 401 -36.60 13.72 1.96
N GLY A 402 -36.86 13.34 0.70
CA GLY A 402 -36.21 12.20 0.05
C GLY A 402 -34.71 12.40 -0.18
N GLN A 403 -34.26 13.62 -0.50
CA GLN A 403 -32.83 13.95 -0.62
C GLN A 403 -32.12 13.86 0.73
N LEU A 404 -32.76 14.30 1.82
CA LEU A 404 -32.24 14.14 3.18
C LEU A 404 -32.21 12.66 3.59
N ASN A 405 -33.23 11.88 3.21
CA ASN A 405 -33.29 10.44 3.49
C ASN A 405 -32.17 9.65 2.80
N LEU A 406 -31.64 10.17 1.69
CA LEU A 406 -30.49 9.58 1.00
C LEU A 406 -29.25 9.47 1.90
N LEU A 407 -29.12 10.32 2.92
CA LEU A 407 -28.00 10.29 3.87
C LEU A 407 -27.87 8.94 4.59
N ARG A 408 -28.99 8.24 4.83
CA ARG A 408 -29.00 6.87 5.41
C ARG A 408 -28.23 5.88 4.53
N TRP A 409 -28.15 6.13 3.22
CA TRP A 409 -27.61 5.19 2.23
C TRP A 409 -26.32 5.66 1.54
N ARG A 410 -26.13 6.97 1.42
CA ARG A 410 -25.01 7.60 0.71
C ARG A 410 -24.51 8.82 1.49
N ASN A 411 -23.22 9.09 1.43
CA ASN A 411 -22.69 10.37 1.90
C ASN A 411 -23.19 11.49 0.98
N VAL A 412 -23.81 12.50 1.58
CA VAL A 412 -24.28 13.70 0.89
C VAL A 412 -23.67 14.89 1.61
N HIS A 413 -23.21 15.90 0.87
CA HIS A 413 -22.79 17.18 1.40
C HIS A 413 -23.53 18.31 0.70
N TYR A 414 -23.60 19.47 1.35
CA TYR A 414 -24.11 20.68 0.74
C TYR A 414 -22.95 21.49 0.15
N ASP A 415 -23.04 21.82 -1.14
CA ASP A 415 -22.11 22.70 -1.81
C ASP A 415 -22.70 24.12 -1.88
N ALA A 416 -21.99 25.08 -1.27
CA ALA A 416 -22.47 26.47 -1.16
C ALA A 416 -22.34 27.25 -2.48
N GLN A 417 -21.48 26.82 -3.42
CA GLN A 417 -21.32 27.49 -4.72
C GLN A 417 -22.39 27.06 -5.72
N ALA A 418 -22.68 25.75 -5.74
CA ALA A 418 -23.74 25.17 -6.57
C ALA A 418 -25.14 25.29 -5.94
N ASP A 419 -25.20 25.71 -4.66
CA ASP A 419 -26.42 25.79 -3.86
C ASP A 419 -27.26 24.50 -3.87
N ALA A 420 -26.57 23.35 -3.88
CA ALA A 420 -27.16 22.04 -4.11
C ALA A 420 -26.61 20.98 -3.15
N LEU A 421 -27.43 19.96 -2.89
CA LEU A 421 -26.99 18.73 -2.23
C LEU A 421 -26.28 17.84 -3.24
N LEU A 422 -25.02 17.51 -2.99
CA LEU A 422 -24.19 16.68 -3.87
C LEU A 422 -23.80 15.38 -3.16
N LEU A 423 -23.73 14.29 -3.91
CA LEU A 423 -23.21 13.01 -3.47
C LEU A 423 -21.70 13.11 -3.27
N SER A 424 -21.22 12.68 -2.12
CA SER A 424 -19.79 12.52 -1.88
C SER A 424 -19.28 11.22 -2.52
N ARG A 425 -17.99 11.19 -2.88
CA ARG A 425 -17.33 10.00 -3.42
C ARG A 425 -17.46 8.83 -2.44
N GLN A 426 -17.79 7.64 -2.94
CA GLN A 426 -17.98 6.42 -2.12
C GLN A 426 -16.67 5.83 -1.55
N GLY A 427 -15.63 6.64 -1.34
CA GLY A 427 -14.29 6.18 -0.96
C GLY A 427 -13.46 5.67 -2.15
N TYR A 428 -12.27 5.15 -1.84
CA TYR A 428 -11.28 4.66 -2.79
C TYR A 428 -11.33 3.15 -2.89
N ALA A 429 -11.10 2.61 -4.08
CA ALA A 429 -11.17 1.18 -4.38
C ALA A 429 -9.98 0.38 -3.84
N GLY A 430 -8.88 1.06 -3.54
CA GLY A 430 -7.67 0.47 -3.02
C GLY A 430 -6.66 1.53 -2.59
N PHE A 431 -5.41 1.11 -2.43
CA PHE A 431 -4.32 1.98 -2.05
C PHE A 431 -2.98 1.42 -2.49
N ARG A 432 -2.00 2.31 -2.58
CA ARG A 432 -0.59 1.97 -2.66
C ARG A 432 0.09 2.46 -1.39
N LEU A 433 0.62 1.52 -0.62
CA LEU A 433 1.29 1.78 0.64
C LEU A 433 2.74 1.30 0.56
N TYR A 434 3.65 2.02 1.19
CA TYR A 434 5.03 1.60 1.39
C TYR A 434 5.36 1.55 2.88
N ALA A 435 5.94 0.43 3.30
CA ALA A 435 6.52 0.29 4.64
C ALA A 435 7.84 1.06 4.75
N THR A 436 8.23 1.45 5.96
CA THR A 436 9.51 2.13 6.22
C THR A 436 10.71 1.25 5.87
N THR A 437 10.66 -0.02 6.27
CA THR A 437 11.70 -1.02 6.03
C THR A 437 11.12 -2.32 5.48
N ILE A 438 11.98 -3.15 4.90
CA ILE A 438 11.59 -4.48 4.40
C ILE A 438 11.04 -5.38 5.52
N ASP A 439 11.52 -5.23 6.75
CA ASP A 439 11.05 -6.01 7.90
C ASP A 439 9.70 -5.52 8.42
N ALA A 440 9.41 -4.22 8.28
CA ALA A 440 8.13 -3.62 8.67
C ALA A 440 6.97 -4.11 7.78
N VAL A 441 7.23 -4.54 6.55
CA VAL A 441 6.21 -5.08 5.61
C VAL A 441 5.39 -6.18 6.26
N ALA A 442 6.04 -7.11 6.98
CA ALA A 442 5.36 -8.24 7.61
C ALA A 442 4.49 -7.82 8.80
N THR A 443 4.82 -6.73 9.47
CA THR A 443 4.02 -6.19 10.58
C THR A 443 2.80 -5.44 10.05
N VAL A 444 3.00 -4.56 9.06
CA VAL A 444 1.91 -3.81 8.41
C VAL A 444 0.92 -4.75 7.76
N GLN A 445 1.40 -5.80 7.07
CA GLN A 445 0.52 -6.79 6.47
C GLN A 445 -0.34 -7.52 7.51
N ARG A 446 0.25 -8.04 8.59
CA ARG A 446 -0.51 -8.73 9.64
C ARG A 446 -1.57 -7.82 10.25
N ARG A 447 -1.24 -6.55 10.44
CA ARG A 447 -2.21 -5.55 10.92
C ARG A 447 -3.39 -5.38 9.96
N LEU A 448 -3.12 -5.18 8.67
CA LEU A 448 -4.17 -5.03 7.65
C LEU A 448 -5.02 -6.30 7.51
N GLU A 449 -4.41 -7.48 7.56
CA GLU A 449 -5.12 -8.76 7.52
C GLU A 449 -6.02 -8.97 8.76
N ASN A 450 -5.57 -8.55 9.95
CA ASN A 450 -6.39 -8.57 11.16
C ASN A 450 -7.59 -7.60 11.08
N GLU A 451 -7.47 -6.53 10.29
CA GLU A 451 -8.57 -5.60 9.97
C GLU A 451 -9.48 -6.12 8.83
N GLY A 452 -9.24 -7.34 8.32
CA GLY A 452 -10.02 -7.95 7.24
C GLY A 452 -9.62 -7.50 5.82
N ILE A 453 -8.48 -6.82 5.69
CA ILE A 453 -7.96 -6.31 4.42
C ILE A 453 -6.88 -7.28 3.93
N ALA A 454 -7.25 -8.15 2.99
CA ALA A 454 -6.28 -9.01 2.31
C ALA A 454 -5.35 -8.17 1.43
N VAL A 455 -4.03 -8.33 1.56
CA VAL A 455 -3.03 -7.54 0.82
C VAL A 455 -2.04 -8.40 0.04
N HIS A 456 -1.66 -7.91 -1.12
CA HIS A 456 -0.58 -8.41 -1.95
C HIS A 456 0.73 -7.72 -1.55
N THR A 457 1.78 -8.52 -1.44
CA THR A 457 3.15 -8.08 -1.12
C THR A 457 4.13 -8.97 -1.89
N GLU A 458 5.27 -8.43 -2.29
CA GLU A 458 6.37 -9.17 -2.94
C GLU A 458 7.12 -10.14 -1.98
N ARG A 459 6.48 -10.58 -0.89
CA ARG A 459 7.10 -11.35 0.22
C ARG A 459 7.68 -12.71 -0.21
N GLU A 460 7.16 -13.35 -1.25
CA GLU A 460 7.68 -14.63 -1.73
C GLU A 460 9.14 -14.52 -2.21
N ARG A 461 9.47 -13.44 -2.90
CA ARG A 461 10.83 -13.17 -3.40
C ARG A 461 11.84 -12.92 -2.27
N ILE A 462 11.38 -12.31 -1.17
CA ILE A 462 12.19 -12.01 0.02
C ILE A 462 12.49 -13.29 0.82
N GLY A 463 11.52 -14.20 0.91
CA GLY A 463 11.67 -15.48 1.60
C GLY A 463 12.67 -16.43 0.91
N GLU A 464 12.70 -16.43 -0.42
CA GLU A 464 13.62 -17.27 -1.21
C GLU A 464 15.08 -16.87 -1.03
N VAL A 465 15.39 -15.57 -1.04
CA VAL A 465 16.76 -15.07 -0.80
C VAL A 465 17.25 -15.43 0.60
N ARG A 466 16.37 -15.35 1.63
CA ARG A 466 16.72 -15.77 3.00
C ARG A 466 17.01 -17.27 3.11
N ARG A 467 16.28 -18.12 2.39
CA ARG A 467 16.55 -19.57 2.37
C ARG A 467 17.86 -19.90 1.65
N LEU A 468 18.15 -19.21 0.56
CA LEU A 468 19.43 -19.34 -0.15
C LEU A 468 20.61 -18.99 0.77
N ASP A 469 20.53 -17.87 1.50
CA ASP A 469 21.56 -17.48 2.47
C ASP A 469 21.81 -18.55 3.55
N GLN A 470 20.74 -19.13 4.12
CA GLN A 470 20.87 -20.19 5.11
C GLN A 470 21.56 -21.44 4.56
N TYR A 471 21.19 -21.91 3.36
CA TYR A 471 21.81 -23.08 2.75
C TYR A 471 23.26 -22.86 2.35
N THR A 472 23.59 -21.70 1.77
CA THR A 472 24.98 -21.36 1.42
C THR A 472 25.84 -21.22 2.68
N THR A 473 25.31 -20.63 3.74
CA THR A 473 26.00 -20.52 5.05
C THR A 473 26.26 -21.90 5.67
N LEU A 474 25.29 -22.82 5.59
CA LEU A 474 25.47 -24.18 6.09
C LEU A 474 26.57 -24.93 5.33
N ILE A 475 26.55 -24.87 3.99
CA ILE A 475 27.56 -25.50 3.13
C ILE A 475 28.94 -24.91 3.41
N PHE A 476 29.04 -23.59 3.57
CA PHE A 476 30.28 -22.91 3.91
C PHE A 476 30.87 -23.45 5.23
N TRP A 477 30.08 -23.50 6.31
CA TRP A 477 30.57 -24.00 7.59
C TRP A 477 30.99 -25.47 7.54
N LEU A 478 30.29 -26.29 6.74
CA LEU A 478 30.67 -27.68 6.54
C LEU A 478 32.04 -27.79 5.86
N ILE A 479 32.28 -27.07 4.76
CA ILE A 479 33.58 -27.06 4.06
C ILE A 479 34.68 -26.44 4.94
N ALA A 480 34.37 -25.34 5.63
CA ALA A 480 35.31 -24.66 6.53
C ALA A 480 35.74 -25.58 7.67
N SER A 481 34.82 -26.34 8.27
CA SER A 481 35.16 -27.29 9.34
C SER A 481 36.15 -28.36 8.88
N VAL A 482 35.94 -28.95 7.70
CA VAL A 482 36.84 -29.94 7.11
C VAL A 482 38.21 -29.34 6.81
N GLY A 483 38.24 -28.13 6.23
CA GLY A 483 39.47 -27.39 5.96
C GLY A 483 40.26 -27.04 7.22
N VAL A 484 39.59 -26.59 8.28
CA VAL A 484 40.21 -26.29 9.58
C VAL A 484 40.82 -27.54 10.19
N VAL A 485 40.09 -28.66 10.23
CA VAL A 485 40.62 -29.93 10.76
C VAL A 485 41.82 -30.41 9.94
N GLY A 486 41.76 -30.35 8.61
CA GLY A 486 42.88 -30.70 7.73
C GLY A 486 44.10 -29.79 7.94
N GLY A 487 43.89 -28.48 8.04
CA GLY A 487 44.94 -27.49 8.26
C GLY A 487 45.63 -27.64 9.62
N ILE A 488 44.88 -27.84 10.71
CA ILE A 488 45.42 -28.14 12.04
C ILE A 488 46.26 -29.42 11.99
N SER A 489 45.74 -30.48 11.35
CA SER A 489 46.43 -31.77 11.26
C SER A 489 47.75 -31.65 10.50
N ALA A 490 47.75 -30.96 9.35
CA ALA A 490 48.95 -30.74 8.55
C ALA A 490 50.00 -29.89 9.29
N LEU A 491 49.58 -28.81 9.95
CA LEU A 491 50.47 -27.94 10.71
C LEU A 491 51.05 -28.66 11.94
N THR A 492 50.22 -29.43 12.67
CA THR A 492 50.66 -30.25 13.81
C THR A 492 51.67 -31.29 13.36
N ALA A 493 51.38 -32.06 12.30
CA ALA A 493 52.28 -33.09 11.77
C ALA A 493 53.62 -32.50 11.32
N SER A 494 53.60 -31.35 10.64
CA SER A 494 54.81 -30.70 10.14
C SER A 494 55.67 -30.12 11.28
N LEU A 495 55.06 -29.39 12.23
CA LEU A 495 55.78 -28.86 13.39
C LEU A 495 56.34 -29.97 14.27
N TYR A 496 55.56 -31.02 14.50
CA TYR A 496 56.01 -32.21 15.20
C TYR A 496 57.23 -32.83 14.50
N ALA A 497 57.15 -33.04 13.19
CA ALA A 497 58.25 -33.64 12.43
C ALA A 497 59.50 -32.75 12.42
N SER A 498 59.34 -31.42 12.42
CA SER A 498 60.45 -30.47 12.53
C SER A 498 61.17 -30.62 13.88
N VAL A 499 60.42 -30.73 14.98
CA VAL A 499 60.98 -30.94 16.33
C VAL A 499 61.73 -32.28 16.41
N GLU A 500 61.15 -33.36 15.87
CA GLU A 500 61.77 -34.69 15.90
C GLU A 500 63.07 -34.73 15.09
N ARG A 501 63.08 -34.16 13.87
CA ARG A 501 64.29 -34.06 13.03
C ARG A 501 65.41 -33.26 13.69
N LYS A 502 65.06 -32.29 14.54
CA LYS A 502 66.01 -31.37 15.20
C LYS A 502 66.28 -31.73 16.66
N LYS A 503 65.85 -32.91 17.10
CA LYS A 503 66.02 -33.39 18.49
C LYS A 503 67.47 -33.26 18.98
N LYS A 504 68.46 -33.68 18.17
CA LYS A 504 69.88 -33.63 18.52
C LYS A 504 70.37 -32.18 18.72
N GLU A 505 70.07 -31.31 17.77
CA GLU A 505 70.48 -29.89 17.82
C GLU A 505 69.82 -29.14 18.98
N LEU A 506 68.53 -29.38 19.23
CA LEU A 506 67.78 -28.78 20.34
C LEU A 506 68.31 -29.22 21.71
N ASN A 507 68.74 -30.47 21.85
CA ASN A 507 69.36 -30.96 23.08
C ASN A 507 70.74 -30.34 23.33
N VAL A 508 71.56 -30.12 22.29
CA VAL A 508 72.84 -29.39 22.41
C VAL A 508 72.62 -27.94 22.83
N LEU A 509 71.64 -27.27 22.22
CA LEU A 509 71.23 -25.91 22.61
C LEU A 509 70.80 -25.84 24.08
N ARG A 510 70.10 -26.86 24.58
CA ARG A 510 69.69 -26.96 25.99
C ARG A 510 70.89 -27.12 26.94
N LEU A 511 71.93 -27.85 26.54
CA LEU A 511 73.19 -27.97 27.31
C LEU A 511 73.97 -26.64 27.36
N LEU A 512 73.82 -25.80 26.33
CA LEU A 512 74.41 -24.46 26.25
C LEU A 512 73.63 -23.39 27.05
N GLY A 513 72.60 -23.78 27.81
CA GLY A 513 71.90 -22.91 28.76
C GLY A 513 70.51 -22.40 28.31
N LEU A 514 69.93 -22.96 27.24
CA LEU A 514 68.59 -22.57 26.79
C LEU A 514 67.50 -22.97 27.81
N LEU A 515 66.63 -22.03 28.17
CA LEU A 515 65.59 -22.26 29.17
C LEU A 515 64.42 -23.08 28.59
N LYS A 516 63.73 -23.88 29.42
CA LYS A 516 62.52 -24.65 29.01
C LYS A 516 61.45 -23.78 28.35
N ARG A 517 61.29 -22.52 28.79
CA ARG A 517 60.33 -21.56 28.21
C ARG A 517 60.71 -21.19 26.77
N GLU A 518 61.99 -21.10 26.48
CA GLU A 518 62.49 -20.73 25.15
C GLU A 518 62.35 -21.90 24.16
N LEU A 519 62.47 -23.14 24.66
CA LEU A 519 62.19 -24.36 23.90
C LEU A 519 60.69 -24.49 23.54
N LEU A 520 59.79 -24.05 24.44
CA LEU A 520 58.34 -24.01 24.19
C LEU A 520 57.93 -22.92 23.19
N LEU A 521 58.58 -21.75 23.26
CA LEU A 521 58.28 -20.62 22.36
C LEU A 521 58.74 -20.85 20.92
N PHE A 522 59.71 -21.76 20.71
CA PHE A 522 60.28 -22.00 19.38
C PHE A 522 59.25 -22.57 18.38
N PRO A 523 58.55 -23.69 18.62
CA PRO A 523 57.53 -24.20 17.69
C PRO A 523 56.33 -23.24 17.52
N ILE A 524 55.99 -22.49 18.57
CA ILE A 524 54.90 -21.49 18.52
C ILE A 524 55.26 -20.34 17.59
N ALA A 525 56.47 -19.80 17.71
CA ALA A 525 56.97 -18.75 16.81
C ALA A 525 57.04 -19.24 15.35
N GLN A 526 57.45 -20.49 15.14
CA GLN A 526 57.48 -21.09 13.80
C GLN A 526 56.08 -21.26 13.21
N GLY A 527 55.13 -21.79 13.99
CA GLY A 527 53.73 -21.92 13.57
C GLY A 527 53.14 -20.58 13.16
N LEU A 528 53.33 -19.53 13.97
CA LEU A 528 52.86 -18.18 13.67
C LEU A 528 53.49 -17.60 12.40
N MET A 529 54.80 -17.80 12.18
CA MET A 529 55.47 -17.35 10.96
C MET A 529 54.97 -18.07 9.70
N LEU A 530 54.83 -19.39 9.77
CA LEU A 530 54.36 -20.22 8.64
C LEU A 530 52.89 -19.93 8.31
N SER A 531 52.03 -19.82 9.33
CA SER A 531 50.63 -19.45 9.15
C SER A 531 50.44 -18.03 8.64
N SER A 532 51.27 -17.07 9.08
CA SER A 532 51.28 -15.71 8.52
C SER A 532 51.70 -15.69 7.05
N GLY A 533 52.72 -16.46 6.68
CA GLY A 533 53.13 -16.62 5.28
C GLY A 533 52.04 -17.24 4.41
N ALA A 534 51.37 -18.28 4.92
CA ALA A 534 50.24 -18.90 4.23
C ALA A 534 49.05 -17.95 4.08
N LEU A 535 48.74 -17.17 5.11
CA LEU A 535 47.67 -16.18 5.09
C LEU A 535 47.96 -15.06 4.08
N LEU A 536 49.19 -14.54 4.03
CA LEU A 536 49.59 -13.54 3.05
C LEU A 536 49.47 -14.06 1.62
N LEU A 537 49.92 -15.30 1.37
CA LEU A 537 49.78 -15.93 0.06
C LEU A 537 48.31 -16.14 -0.32
N ALA A 538 47.50 -16.63 0.62
CA ALA A 538 46.07 -16.84 0.40
C ALA A 538 45.33 -15.51 0.15
N ALA A 539 45.66 -14.45 0.88
CA ALA A 539 45.11 -13.12 0.67
C ALA A 539 45.51 -12.52 -0.69
N ALA A 540 46.76 -12.74 -1.13
CA ALA A 540 47.20 -12.33 -2.47
C ALA A 540 46.44 -13.07 -3.57
N LEU A 541 46.31 -14.39 -3.46
CA LEU A 541 45.52 -15.21 -4.39
C LEU A 541 44.05 -14.77 -4.41
N PHE A 542 43.45 -14.56 -3.23
CA PHE A 542 42.10 -14.03 -3.10
C PHE A 542 41.94 -12.68 -3.80
N ALA A 543 42.87 -11.74 -3.61
CA ALA A 543 42.79 -10.42 -4.24
C ALA A 543 42.88 -10.49 -5.77
N VAL A 544 43.68 -11.41 -6.31
CA VAL A 544 43.76 -11.64 -7.77
C VAL A 544 42.44 -12.21 -8.28
N VAL A 545 41.93 -13.27 -7.64
CA VAL A 545 40.68 -13.93 -8.05
C VAL A 545 39.47 -13.01 -7.88
N ALA A 546 39.37 -12.26 -6.79
CA ALA A 546 38.29 -11.32 -6.53
C ALA A 546 38.25 -10.21 -7.59
N ARG A 547 39.42 -9.66 -7.98
CA ARG A 547 39.50 -8.69 -9.09
C ARG A 547 39.07 -9.29 -10.42
N LEU A 548 39.46 -10.54 -10.69
CA LEU A 548 39.06 -11.23 -11.91
C LEU A 548 37.54 -11.43 -11.96
N ILE A 549 36.94 -11.93 -10.86
CA ILE A 549 35.49 -12.14 -10.76
C ILE A 549 34.75 -10.80 -10.92
N ASN A 550 35.13 -9.77 -10.15
CA ASN A 550 34.47 -8.46 -10.24
C ASN A 550 34.65 -7.81 -11.63
N HIS A 551 35.74 -8.11 -12.35
CA HIS A 551 35.90 -7.63 -13.72
C HIS A 551 35.00 -8.37 -14.71
N LEU A 552 34.93 -9.70 -14.63
CA LEU A 552 34.12 -10.53 -15.52
C LEU A 552 32.62 -10.25 -15.39
N PHE A 553 32.15 -9.89 -14.19
CA PHE A 553 30.74 -9.64 -13.90
C PHE A 553 30.36 -8.15 -13.88
N ARG A 554 31.26 -7.26 -14.35
CA ARG A 554 31.07 -5.80 -14.26
C ARG A 554 29.80 -5.30 -14.95
N GLU A 555 29.37 -5.95 -16.03
CA GLU A 555 28.13 -5.62 -16.74
C GLU A 555 26.84 -5.93 -15.95
N HIS A 556 26.93 -6.79 -14.93
CA HIS A 556 25.79 -7.23 -14.11
C HIS A 556 25.77 -6.59 -12.71
N LEU A 557 26.74 -5.74 -12.38
CA LEU A 557 26.93 -5.08 -11.07
C LEU A 557 26.65 -3.57 -11.18
N GLN A 558 25.96 -3.00 -10.20
CA GLN A 558 25.74 -1.55 -10.12
C GLN A 558 27.00 -0.83 -9.61
N ALA A 559 27.03 0.50 -9.75
CA ALA A 559 28.11 1.31 -9.22
C ALA A 559 28.21 1.11 -7.68
N ALA A 560 29.40 0.75 -7.20
CA ALA A 560 29.72 0.36 -5.81
C ALA A 560 29.35 -1.06 -5.36
N GLU A 561 28.72 -1.89 -6.20
CA GLU A 561 28.50 -3.31 -5.88
C GLU A 561 29.73 -4.17 -6.21
N SER A 562 30.00 -5.16 -5.38
CA SER A 562 31.11 -6.12 -5.58
C SER A 562 30.64 -7.53 -5.26
N LEU A 563 30.70 -8.40 -6.26
CA LEU A 563 30.21 -9.78 -6.16
C LEU A 563 31.10 -10.64 -5.26
N CYS A 564 32.42 -10.39 -5.31
CA CYS A 564 33.39 -11.00 -4.42
C CYS A 564 34.11 -9.90 -3.63
N ALA A 565 33.73 -9.73 -2.38
CA ALA A 565 34.35 -8.78 -1.47
C ALA A 565 34.37 -9.32 -0.04
N LEU A 566 35.46 -9.00 0.65
CA LEU A 566 35.67 -9.40 2.03
C LEU A 566 35.69 -8.15 2.89
N SER A 567 34.77 -8.04 3.85
CA SER A 567 34.79 -6.95 4.81
C SER A 567 36.06 -7.02 5.68
N PRO A 568 36.72 -5.88 5.96
CA PRO A 568 37.95 -5.85 6.76
C PRO A 568 37.81 -6.53 8.13
N VAL A 569 36.62 -6.44 8.73
CA VAL A 569 36.32 -7.07 10.03
C VAL A 569 36.39 -8.59 9.93
N HIS A 570 35.81 -9.17 8.89
CA HIS A 570 35.82 -10.62 8.68
C HIS A 570 37.23 -11.13 8.38
N PHE A 571 38.04 -10.36 7.65
CA PHE A 571 39.45 -10.68 7.41
C PHE A 571 40.26 -10.70 8.71
N LEU A 572 40.04 -9.72 9.61
CA LEU A 572 40.68 -9.67 10.92
C LEU A 572 40.28 -10.85 11.80
N LEU A 573 38.99 -11.20 11.84
CA LEU A 573 38.50 -12.38 12.56
C LEU A 573 39.12 -13.69 12.05
N LEU A 574 39.23 -13.85 10.73
CA LEU A 574 39.87 -15.01 10.12
C LEU A 574 41.36 -15.07 10.45
N THR A 575 42.06 -13.93 10.40
CA THR A 575 43.47 -13.82 10.79
C THR A 575 43.69 -14.25 12.24
N ALA A 576 42.86 -13.74 13.16
CA ALA A 576 42.90 -14.12 14.57
C ALA A 576 42.61 -15.61 14.76
N GLY A 577 41.64 -16.16 14.04
CA GLY A 577 41.32 -17.59 14.05
C GLY A 577 42.49 -18.47 13.58
N VAL A 578 43.12 -18.12 12.45
CA VAL A 578 44.27 -18.86 11.90
C VAL A 578 45.46 -18.83 12.86
N TRP A 579 45.76 -17.69 13.46
CA TRP A 579 46.81 -17.59 14.48
C TRP A 579 46.47 -18.39 15.73
N GLY A 580 45.23 -18.33 16.22
CA GLY A 580 44.78 -19.12 17.37
C GLY A 580 44.93 -20.63 17.12
N LEU A 581 44.47 -21.10 15.97
CA LEU A 581 44.62 -22.49 15.54
C LEU A 581 46.08 -22.91 15.38
N SER A 582 46.91 -22.02 14.85
CA SER A 582 48.35 -22.25 14.72
C SER A 582 49.04 -22.42 16.07
N VAL A 583 48.68 -21.58 17.06
CA VAL A 583 49.17 -21.70 18.43
C VAL A 583 48.72 -23.01 19.06
N LEU A 584 47.46 -23.42 18.87
CA LEU A 584 46.95 -24.70 19.40
C LEU A 584 47.74 -25.89 18.84
N ALA A 585 47.91 -25.94 17.51
CA ALA A 585 48.67 -26.99 16.84
C ALA A 585 50.16 -26.98 17.26
N ALA A 586 50.77 -25.79 17.36
CA ALA A 586 52.15 -25.64 17.81
C ALA A 586 52.34 -26.02 19.28
N THR A 587 51.33 -25.84 20.13
CA THR A 587 51.38 -26.24 21.54
C THR A 587 51.54 -27.75 21.69
N VAL A 588 50.89 -28.55 20.82
CA VAL A 588 51.06 -30.02 20.81
C VAL A 588 52.51 -30.41 20.49
N ALA A 589 53.12 -29.77 19.49
CA ALA A 589 54.52 -29.98 19.16
C ALA A 589 55.48 -29.49 20.27
N ALA A 590 55.17 -28.35 20.88
CA ALA A 590 55.95 -27.74 21.96
C ALA A 590 55.95 -28.62 23.22
N LEU A 591 54.80 -29.18 23.61
CA LEU A 591 54.71 -30.10 24.75
C LEU A 591 55.60 -31.32 24.56
N ARG A 592 55.72 -31.84 23.33
CA ARG A 592 56.61 -32.96 23.04
C ARG A 592 58.09 -32.56 23.11
N ALA A 593 58.47 -31.37 22.64
CA ALA A 593 59.83 -30.86 22.75
C ALA A 593 60.31 -30.81 24.22
N THR A 594 59.42 -30.57 25.18
CA THR A 594 59.79 -30.55 26.62
C THR A 594 60.07 -31.93 27.22
N ARG A 595 59.63 -33.02 26.57
CA ARG A 595 59.85 -34.40 27.03
C ARG A 595 61.19 -34.98 26.57
N LEU A 596 61.98 -34.22 25.83
CA LEU A 596 63.32 -34.63 25.39
C LEU A 596 64.27 -34.70 26.60
N ASP A 597 64.93 -35.84 26.78
CA ASP A 597 65.94 -36.03 27.83
C ASP A 597 67.29 -35.47 27.34
N PRO A 598 67.91 -34.50 28.04
CA PRO A 598 69.22 -33.98 27.67
C PRO A 598 70.33 -35.06 27.70
N ALA A 599 70.14 -36.15 28.45
CA ALA A 599 71.11 -37.24 28.54
C ALA A 599 71.14 -38.17 27.31
N GLU A 600 70.07 -38.23 26.51
CA GLU A 600 70.03 -39.04 25.28
C GLU A 600 70.98 -38.51 24.19
N ALA A 601 71.24 -37.20 24.15
CA ALA A 601 72.09 -36.59 23.12
C ALA A 601 73.58 -36.96 23.25
N LEU A 602 74.01 -37.45 24.41
CA LEU A 602 75.38 -37.86 24.70
C LEU A 602 75.59 -39.38 24.57
N ARG A 603 74.54 -40.15 24.24
CA ARG A 603 74.55 -41.63 24.25
C ARG A 603 74.57 -42.26 22.85
N ASP A 604 74.39 -41.45 21.79
CA ASP A 604 74.38 -41.85 20.37
C ASP A 604 75.73 -41.60 19.66
N GLU A 605 76.83 -41.60 20.42
CA GLU A 605 78.21 -41.79 19.91
C GLU A 605 78.74 -43.14 20.40
#